data_AF-A0A416W8L2-F1
#
_entry.id   AF-A0A416W8L2-F1
#
_cell.length_a   1.000
_cell.length_b   1.000
_cell.length_c   1.000
_cell.angle_alpha   90.00
_cell.angle_beta   90.00
_cell.angle_gamma   90.00
#
_symmetry.space_group_name_H-M   'P 1'
#
loop_
_entity.id
_entity.type
_entity.pdbx_description
1 polymer ?
#
loop_
_entity_poly.entity_id
_entity_poly.type
_entity_poly.pdbx_seq_one_letter_code
_entity_poly.pdbx_strand_id
1 'polypeptide(L)' 'MQKAITELPDKIQEIYKLSLAGETNESIAVQLALTVDSVKAYKKRGKQILKEKLQNLLMFLSVTL' A
#
# COMPACT_ATOMS: atom_id res chain seq x y z
N MET A 1 2.63 -5.91 10.48
CA MET A 1 2.07 -5.28 9.25
C MET A 1 2.11 -3.75 9.27
N GLN A 2 1.88 -3.07 10.40
CA GLN A 2 1.86 -1.60 10.47
C GLN A 2 3.15 -0.91 9.97
N LYS A 3 4.35 -1.41 10.30
CA LYS A 3 5.63 -0.84 9.82
C LYS A 3 5.74 -0.74 8.30
N ALA A 4 5.29 -1.75 7.56
CA ALA A 4 5.39 -1.75 6.10
C ALA A 4 4.45 -0.71 5.47
N ILE A 5 3.33 -0.40 6.12
CA ILE A 5 2.37 0.61 5.67
C ILE A 5 2.86 2.01 6.01
N THR A 6 3.51 2.21 7.16
CA THR A 6 4.11 3.52 7.51
C THR A 6 5.21 3.95 6.55
N GLU A 7 5.82 3.01 5.82
CA GLU A 7 6.86 3.27 4.83
C GLU A 7 6.33 3.49 3.41
N LEU A 8 5.00 3.40 3.20
CA LEU A 8 4.38 3.77 1.93
C LEU A 8 4.27 5.30 1.81
N PRO A 9 4.30 5.85 0.58
CA PRO A 9 4.01 7.27 0.36
C PRO A 9 2.67 7.68 0.98
N ASP A 10 2.60 8.90 1.54
CA ASP A 10 1.50 9.36 2.40
C ASP A 10 0.09 9.07 1.83
N LYS A 11 -0.14 9.38 0.55
CA LYS A 11 -1.43 9.14 -0.13
C LYS A 11 -1.79 7.65 -0.21
N ILE A 12 -0.80 6.79 -0.43
CA ILE A 12 -0.98 5.33 -0.50
C ILE A 12 -1.17 4.77 0.91
N GLN A 13 -0.41 5.28 1.87
CA GLN A 13 -0.52 4.91 3.28
C GLN A 13 -1.94 5.17 3.81
N GLU A 14 -2.51 6.33 3.53
CA GLU A 14 -3.88 6.71 3.93
C GLU A 14 -4.92 5.75 3.35
N ILE A 15 -4.84 5.44 2.05
CA ILE A 15 -5.72 4.46 1.39
C ILE A 15 -5.61 3.07 2.02
N TYR A 16 -4.40 2.64 2.39
CA TYR A 16 -4.18 1.35 3.05
C TYR A 16 -4.68 1.32 4.50
N LYS A 17 -4.57 2.43 5.24
CA LYS A 17 -5.15 2.55 6.59
C LYS A 17 -6.67 2.36 6.54
N LEU A 18 -7.35 3.05 5.63
CA LEU A 18 -8.80 2.93 5.45
C LEU A 18 -9.20 1.54 4.97
N SER A 19 -8.45 0.96 4.02
CA SER A 19 -8.71 -0.39 3.54
C SER A 19 -8.57 -1.45 4.63
N LEU A 20 -7.60 -1.30 5.53
CA LEU A 20 -7.43 -2.19 6.67
C LEU A 20 -8.51 -1.98 7.75
N ALA A 21 -9.11 -0.79 7.81
CA ALA A 21 -10.27 -0.52 8.64
C ALA A 21 -11.57 -1.11 8.07
N GLY A 22 -11.53 -1.72 6.88
CA GLY A 22 -12.69 -2.38 6.24
C GLY A 22 -13.45 -1.49 5.26
N GLU A 23 -12.96 -0.28 4.97
CA GLU A 23 -13.61 0.64 4.03
C GLU A 23 -13.56 0.10 2.58
N THR A 24 -14.65 0.30 1.84
CA THR A 24 -14.73 -0.07 0.42
C THR A 24 -13.98 0.92 -0.47
N ASN A 25 -13.69 0.55 -1.72
CA ASN A 25 -13.01 1.47 -2.63
C ASN A 25 -13.84 2.73 -2.91
N GLU A 26 -15.17 2.56 -2.94
CA GLU A 26 -16.16 3.60 -3.14
C GLU A 26 -16.19 4.57 -1.96
N SER A 27 -16.20 4.05 -0.72
CA SER A 27 -16.16 4.88 0.48
C SER A 27 -14.84 5.68 0.57
N ILE A 28 -13.71 5.01 0.32
CA ILE A 28 -12.38 5.65 0.30
C ILE A 28 -12.31 6.74 -0.77
N ALA A 29 -12.88 6.51 -1.95
CA ALA A 29 -12.90 7.47 -3.03
C ALA A 29 -13.64 8.75 -2.61
N VAL A 30 -14.81 8.61 -1.97
CA VAL A 30 -15.58 9.74 -1.44
C VAL A 30 -14.79 10.46 -0.34
N GLN A 31 -14.28 9.74 0.65
CA GLN A 31 -13.60 10.31 1.82
C GLN A 31 -12.33 11.07 1.48
N LEU A 32 -11.59 10.61 0.46
CA LEU A 32 -10.32 11.22 0.04
C LEU A 32 -10.45 12.16 -1.16
N ALA A 33 -11.67 12.45 -1.62
CA ALA A 33 -11.95 13.22 -2.84
C ALA A 33 -11.17 12.69 -4.05
N LEU A 34 -11.22 11.38 -4.26
CA LEU A 34 -10.57 10.64 -5.35
C LEU A 34 -11.62 9.95 -6.21
N THR A 35 -11.23 9.50 -7.40
CA THR A 35 -12.02 8.54 -8.16
C THR A 35 -11.78 7.12 -7.67
N VAL A 36 -12.76 6.22 -7.84
CA VAL A 36 -12.60 4.79 -7.52
C VAL A 36 -11.41 4.18 -8.26
N ASP A 37 -11.17 4.61 -9.50
CA ASP A 37 -10.03 4.15 -10.30
C ASP A 37 -8.69 4.63 -9.73
N SER A 38 -8.64 5.86 -9.21
CA SER A 38 -7.47 6.35 -8.49
C SER A 38 -7.19 5.50 -7.26
N VAL A 39 -8.21 5.15 -6.48
CA VAL A 39 -8.06 4.26 -5.30
C VAL A 39 -7.51 2.90 -5.72
N LYS A 40 -8.03 2.29 -6.79
CA LYS A 40 -7.50 1.02 -7.33
C LYS A 40 -6.05 1.15 -7.79
N ALA A 41 -5.70 2.24 -8.48
CA ALA A 41 -4.35 2.51 -8.94
C ALA A 41 -3.37 2.67 -7.77
N TYR A 42 -3.75 3.41 -6.72
CA TYR A 42 -2.94 3.55 -5.51
C TYR A 42 -2.76 2.22 -4.77
N LYS A 43 -3.81 1.39 -4.67
CA LYS A 43 -3.70 0.03 -4.12
C LYS A 43 -2.75 -0.84 -4.92
N LYS A 44 -2.83 -0.79 -6.25
CA LYS A 44 -1.91 -1.52 -7.14
C LYS A 44 -0.46 -1.06 -6.92
N ARG A 45 -0.22 0.27 -6.86
CA ARG A 45 1.11 0.83 -6.64
C ARG A 45 1.67 0.48 -5.27
N GLY A 46 0.85 0.55 -4.21
CA GLY A 46 1.25 0.14 -2.86
C GLY A 46 1.65 -1.32 -2.80
N LYS A 47 0.88 -2.22 -3.43
CA LYS A 47 1.24 -3.65 -3.51
C LYS A 47 2.58 -3.87 -4.21
N GLN A 48 2.86 -3.12 -5.27
CA GLN A 48 4.14 -3.20 -5.97
C GLN A 48 5.31 -2.78 -5.06
N ILE A 49 5.19 -1.64 -4.38
CA ILE A 49 6.23 -1.14 -3.45
C ILE A 49 6.51 -2.17 -2.34
N LEU A 50 5.44 -2.73 -1.75
CA LEU A 50 5.58 -3.76 -0.71
C LEU A 50 6.26 -5.02 -1.24
N LYS A 51 5.94 -5.44 -2.47
CA LYS A 51 6.58 -6.60 -3.12
C LYS A 51 8.06 -6.35 -3.37
N GLU A 52 8.42 -5.19 -3.91
CA GLU A 52 9.82 -4.81 -4.17
C GLU A 52 10.65 -4.79 -2.87
N LYS A 53 10.10 -4.21 -1.78
CA LYS A 53 10.73 -4.26 -0.46
C LYS A 53 10.95 -5.68 0.05
N LEU A 54 9.95 -6.55 -0.10
CA LEU A 54 10.07 -7.96 0.30
C LEU A 54 11.13 -8.70 -0.53
N GLN A 55 11.16 -8.48 -1.85
CA GLN A 55 12.15 -9.07 -2.73
C GLN A 55 13.57 -8.62 -2.38
N ASN A 56 13.77 -7.33 -2.08
CA ASN A 56 15.06 -6.82 -1.64
C ASN A 56 15.51 -7.48 -0.33
N LEU A 57 14.59 -7.62 0.65
CA LEU A 57 14.91 -8.29 1.91
C LEU A 57 15.32 -9.76 1.69
N LEU A 58 14.60 -10.49 0.83
CA LEU A 58 14.94 -11.87 0.48
C LEU A 58 16.29 -11.98 -0.24
N MET A 59 16.58 -11.04 -1.14
CA MET A 59 17.87 -10.97 -1.83
C MET A 59 19.02 -10.74 -0.83
N PHE A 60 18.88 -9.81 0.11
CA PHE A 60 19.87 -9.60 1.18
C PHE A 60 20.12 -10.87 2.00
N LEU A 61 19.05 -11.56 2.42
CA LEU A 61 19.17 -12.80 3.19
C LEU A 61 19.88 -13.92 2.40
N SER A 62 19.66 -14.00 1.09
CA SER A 62 20.30 -15.00 0.23
C SER A 62 21.78 -14.76 -0.04
N VAL A 63 22.26 -13.52 0.11
CA VAL A 63 23.69 -13.16 -0.10
C VAL A 63 24.50 -13.31 1.18
N THR A 64 23.84 -13.29 2.35
CA THR A 64 24.48 -13.43 3.66
C THR A 64 24.56 -14.86 4.18
N LEU A 65 23.99 -15.85 3.48
CA LEU A 65 23.94 -17.25 3.89
C LEU A 65 24.95 -18.12 3.12
#